data_AF-A0A7C6MKN2-F1
#
_entry.id   AF-A0A7C6MKN2-F1
#
_cell.length_a   1.000
_cell.length_b   1.000
_cell.length_c   1.000
_cell.angle_alpha   90.00
_cell.angle_beta   90.00
_cell.angle_gamma   90.00
#
_symmetry.space_group_name_H-M   'P 1'
#
loop_
_entity.id
_entity.type
_entity.pdbx_description
1 polymer ?
#
loop_
_entity_poly.entity_id
_entity_poly.type
_entity_poly.pdbx_seq_one_letter_code
_entity_poly.pdbx_strand_id
1 'polypeptide(L)'
;WLAGQPGADEGHVLVNPSEGSGLMYAREGLPALFTHFPWPEREAKLSETAMIQLDLAGTGVPGDASAVNEADRALRSLGVRYVFVSPPSAGSAGGAALPMRSWAWWSAGLTPVYRDGSATIFAVDDMLTDKQLREVIADSPHPPENPDPALTPRRQPIAATGEPVSPLSGATVALRAGSAPTAEELSDGGGAASSAGASAGTDGTDGTDRTYGTDDADDAGRASGDPAKLSVELMEAVTAELEDRGATVIEIPAGAANSTGSTGSTGATGTAGAGDLSGISADAIIDIGFGKGSGEGFRVTGLYAGDDGTDSPATANLAAGIRDAFVFHGFWPANTFDGPGASAGTIVDGLSPAFGADGATGTPRVVVAPASTGHSDNMAELRGRNGRDRFADSMADGIASMLRQR
;
A
#
# COMPACT_ATOMS: atom_id res chain seq x y z
N TRP A 1 16.33 12.04 -20.25
CA TRP A 1 15.90 13.32 -19.65
C TRP A 1 16.73 13.65 -18.41
N LEU A 2 16.70 12.83 -17.35
CA LEU A 2 17.43 13.10 -16.10
C LEU A 2 18.93 13.41 -16.29
N ALA A 3 19.63 12.70 -17.17
CA ALA A 3 21.05 12.95 -17.47
C ALA A 3 21.38 14.35 -18.01
N GLY A 4 20.38 15.10 -18.50
CA GLY A 4 20.56 16.49 -18.93
C GLY A 4 20.27 17.52 -17.84
N GLN A 5 19.82 17.10 -16.65
CA GLN A 5 19.41 18.01 -15.58
C GLN A 5 20.60 18.49 -14.74
N PRO A 6 20.51 19.68 -14.12
CA PRO A 6 21.61 20.25 -13.34
C PRO A 6 22.14 19.30 -12.28
N GLY A 7 23.45 19.06 -12.31
CA GLY A 7 24.18 18.26 -11.32
C GLY A 7 23.89 16.75 -11.38
N ALA A 8 23.13 16.24 -12.35
CA ALA A 8 22.76 14.82 -12.41
C ALA A 8 23.98 13.87 -12.52
N ASP A 9 25.11 14.35 -13.04
CA ASP A 9 26.39 13.66 -13.17
C ASP A 9 27.39 13.94 -12.03
N GLU A 10 27.16 14.99 -11.23
CA GLU A 10 28.05 15.43 -10.16
C GLU A 10 27.76 14.79 -8.79
N GLY A 11 26.53 14.30 -8.58
CA GLY A 11 26.09 13.68 -7.33
C GLY A 11 25.24 12.44 -7.59
N HIS A 12 24.90 11.69 -6.54
CA HIS A 12 24.23 10.41 -6.71
C HIS A 12 22.74 10.54 -7.03
N VAL A 13 22.23 9.54 -7.76
CA VAL A 13 20.79 9.28 -7.88
C VAL A 13 20.43 8.16 -6.90
N LEU A 14 19.60 8.47 -5.90
CA LEU A 14 19.05 7.45 -5.00
C LEU A 14 18.01 6.63 -5.75
N VAL A 15 18.18 5.31 -5.75
CA VAL A 15 17.26 4.35 -6.39
C VAL A 15 16.85 3.29 -5.38
N ASN A 16 15.68 2.69 -5.57
CA ASN A 16 15.38 1.43 -4.90
C ASN A 16 16.17 0.31 -5.61
N PRO A 17 17.08 -0.41 -4.94
CA PRO A 17 17.90 -1.45 -5.56
C PRO A 17 17.05 -2.59 -6.16
N SER A 18 15.82 -2.76 -5.67
CA SER A 18 14.88 -3.78 -6.14
C SER A 18 14.15 -3.43 -7.42
N GLU A 19 14.26 -2.21 -7.94
CA GLU A 19 13.53 -1.75 -9.14
C GLU A 19 14.35 -1.84 -10.43
N GLY A 20 15.61 -2.32 -10.35
CA GLY A 20 16.51 -2.40 -11.50
C GLY A 20 16.99 -1.04 -12.05
N SER A 21 16.52 0.06 -11.47
CA SER A 21 16.88 1.45 -11.84
C SER A 21 18.37 1.74 -11.75
N GLY A 22 19.12 0.97 -10.95
CA GLY A 22 20.57 1.07 -10.85
C GLY A 22 21.29 0.98 -12.20
N LEU A 23 20.75 0.25 -13.19
CA LEU A 23 21.34 0.13 -14.53
C LEU A 23 21.50 1.46 -15.29
N MET A 24 20.92 2.56 -14.81
CA MET A 24 21.15 3.91 -15.35
C MET A 24 22.64 4.30 -15.37
N TYR A 25 23.46 3.76 -14.46
CA TYR A 25 24.91 4.03 -14.47
C TYR A 25 25.56 3.50 -15.74
N ALA A 26 25.18 2.30 -16.17
CA ALA A 26 25.79 1.65 -17.33
C ALA A 26 25.26 2.21 -18.65
N ARG A 27 23.99 2.62 -18.68
CA ARG A 27 23.33 3.08 -19.90
C ARG A 27 23.51 4.57 -20.17
N GLU A 28 23.36 5.39 -19.13
CA GLU A 28 23.26 6.85 -19.26
C GLU A 28 24.40 7.59 -18.54
N GLY A 29 25.32 6.85 -17.89
CA GLY A 29 26.43 7.43 -17.13
C GLY A 29 26.01 8.09 -15.80
N LEU A 30 24.76 7.88 -15.36
CA LEU A 30 24.24 8.46 -14.12
C LEU A 30 24.76 7.71 -12.88
N PRO A 31 25.37 8.39 -11.90
CA PRO A 31 25.91 7.75 -10.70
C PRO A 31 24.78 7.29 -9.74
N ALA A 32 24.15 6.16 -10.04
CA ALA A 32 23.17 5.55 -9.14
C ALA A 32 23.84 5.13 -7.82
N LEU A 33 23.22 5.46 -6.68
CA LEU A 33 23.72 5.10 -5.35
C LEU A 33 23.82 3.57 -5.19
N PHE A 34 22.89 2.83 -5.80
CA PHE A 34 22.94 1.38 -5.90
C PHE A 34 23.00 0.98 -7.37
N THR A 35 24.06 0.28 -7.75
CA THR A 35 24.32 -0.13 -9.14
C THR A 35 23.65 -1.45 -9.50
N HIS A 36 23.20 -2.23 -8.51
CA HIS A 36 22.55 -3.54 -8.69
C HIS A 36 21.64 -3.84 -7.48
N PHE A 37 21.06 -5.05 -7.42
CA PHE A 37 20.17 -5.52 -6.34
C PHE A 37 20.71 -5.60 -4.89
N PRO A 38 22.00 -5.39 -4.49
CA PRO A 38 22.29 -5.44 -3.06
C PRO A 38 21.57 -4.33 -2.32
N TRP A 39 20.80 -4.72 -1.30
CA TRP A 39 20.43 -3.84 -0.21
C TRP A 39 21.70 -3.24 0.41
N PRO A 40 21.64 -2.02 0.97
CA PRO A 40 22.72 -1.49 1.78
C PRO A 40 23.23 -2.54 2.76
N GLU A 41 24.54 -2.70 2.85
CA GLU A 41 25.13 -3.51 3.91
C GLU A 41 24.62 -2.98 5.27
N ARG A 42 24.42 -3.87 6.25
CA ARG A 42 23.88 -3.50 7.58
C ARG A 42 24.67 -2.36 8.26
N GLU A 43 25.91 -2.16 7.85
CA GLU A 43 26.80 -1.11 8.35
C GLU A 43 26.68 0.21 7.57
N ALA A 44 26.05 0.21 6.40
CA ALA A 44 25.80 1.36 5.52
C ALA A 44 24.60 2.22 6.00
N LYS A 45 24.65 2.66 7.26
CA LYS A 45 23.57 3.40 7.94
C LYS A 45 23.06 4.61 7.17
N LEU A 46 23.94 5.34 6.48
CA LEU A 46 23.53 6.52 5.71
C LEU A 46 22.63 6.14 4.55
N SER A 47 23.00 5.12 3.76
CA SER A 47 22.22 4.68 2.61
C SER A 47 20.90 4.06 3.05
N GLU A 48 20.90 3.30 4.16
CA GLU A 48 19.68 2.81 4.80
C GLU A 48 18.77 3.97 5.22
N THR A 49 19.30 4.95 5.97
CA THR A 49 18.56 6.14 6.43
C THR A 49 17.95 6.92 5.26
N ALA A 50 18.73 7.17 4.20
CA ALA A 50 18.28 7.89 3.01
C ALA A 50 17.12 7.16 2.29
N MET A 51 17.06 5.83 2.38
CA MET A 51 15.96 5.05 1.81
C MET A 51 14.75 5.01 2.73
N ILE A 52 14.92 4.68 4.01
CA ILE A 52 13.79 4.35 4.90
C ILE A 52 13.15 5.55 5.59
N GLN A 53 13.85 6.69 5.63
CA GLN A 53 13.38 7.94 6.25
C GLN A 53 13.23 9.07 5.21
N LEU A 54 13.11 8.73 3.93
CA LEU A 54 13.07 9.72 2.85
C LEU A 54 11.92 10.74 3.00
N ASP A 55 10.82 10.31 3.62
CA ASP A 55 9.66 11.12 3.98
C ASP A 55 9.96 12.23 4.97
N LEU A 56 11.03 12.10 5.76
CA LEU A 56 11.43 13.08 6.74
C LEU A 56 12.32 14.18 6.16
N ALA A 57 12.74 14.10 4.90
CA ALA A 57 13.60 15.15 4.32
C ALA A 57 12.92 16.54 4.41
N GLY A 58 13.67 17.54 4.84
CA GLY A 58 13.22 18.93 5.04
C GLY A 58 12.23 19.15 6.19
N THR A 59 11.86 18.12 6.96
CA THR A 59 10.88 18.27 8.06
C THR A 59 11.46 18.83 9.36
N GLY A 60 12.79 18.86 9.46
CA GLY A 60 13.52 19.24 10.67
C GLY A 60 13.42 18.21 11.80
N VAL A 61 13.61 18.66 13.05
CA VAL A 61 13.53 17.80 14.25
C VAL A 61 12.35 18.21 15.14
N PRO A 62 11.86 17.34 16.04
CA PRO A 62 10.77 17.72 16.94
C PRO A 62 11.08 19.00 17.73
N GLY A 63 10.23 20.01 17.58
CA GLY A 63 10.38 21.32 18.22
C GLY A 63 11.22 22.35 17.45
N ASP A 64 11.87 21.95 16.36
CA ASP A 64 12.62 22.86 15.48
C ASP A 64 12.57 22.37 14.01
N ALA A 65 11.61 22.92 13.25
CA ALA A 65 11.44 22.62 11.84
C ALA A 65 12.58 23.12 10.94
N SER A 66 13.49 23.95 11.48
CA SER A 66 14.65 24.48 10.73
C SER A 66 15.95 23.69 10.97
N ALA A 67 15.98 22.83 11.99
CA ALA A 67 17.15 22.02 12.30
C ALA A 67 17.34 20.91 11.26
N VAL A 68 18.59 20.49 11.05
CA VAL A 68 18.89 19.37 10.13
C VAL A 68 18.60 18.04 10.81
N ASN A 69 17.78 17.18 10.19
CA ASN A 69 17.49 15.83 10.71
C ASN A 69 18.40 14.74 10.12
N GLU A 70 18.13 13.47 10.45
CA GLU A 70 18.94 12.33 9.99
C GLU A 70 18.81 12.07 8.49
N ALA A 71 17.61 12.18 7.93
CA ALA A 71 17.37 12.03 6.50
C ALA A 71 18.13 13.10 5.69
N ASP A 72 18.04 14.36 6.11
CA ASP A 72 18.78 15.47 5.46
C ASP A 72 20.29 15.24 5.51
N ARG A 73 20.82 14.81 6.67
CA ARG A 73 22.24 14.48 6.82
C ARG A 73 22.65 13.34 5.89
N ALA A 74 21.82 12.30 5.79
CA ALA A 74 22.08 11.16 4.93
C ALA A 74 22.12 11.57 3.45
N LEU A 75 21.09 12.27 2.96
CA LEU A 75 21.01 12.74 1.57
C LEU A 75 22.22 13.63 1.22
N ARG A 76 22.56 14.61 2.06
CA ARG A 76 23.70 15.50 1.82
C ARG A 76 25.05 14.78 1.89
N SER A 77 25.26 13.90 2.87
CA SER A 77 26.53 13.17 3.03
C SER A 77 26.80 12.20 1.87
N LEU A 78 25.73 11.60 1.35
CA LEU A 78 25.78 10.75 0.17
C LEU A 78 25.79 11.56 -1.13
N GLY A 79 25.62 12.88 -1.09
CA GLY A 79 25.54 13.72 -2.28
C GLY A 79 24.36 13.36 -3.18
N VAL A 80 23.25 12.89 -2.63
CA VAL A 80 22.04 12.50 -3.39
C VAL A 80 21.38 13.76 -3.91
N ARG A 81 21.33 13.94 -5.22
CA ARG A 81 20.69 15.12 -5.86
C ARG A 81 19.29 14.81 -6.37
N TYR A 82 19.06 13.56 -6.78
CA TYR A 82 17.79 13.10 -7.30
C TYR A 82 17.43 11.75 -6.68
N VAL A 83 16.13 11.51 -6.52
CA VAL A 83 15.57 10.21 -6.18
C VAL A 83 14.80 9.70 -7.39
N PHE A 84 15.09 8.50 -7.84
CA PHE A 84 14.43 7.86 -8.97
C PHE A 84 13.68 6.62 -8.50
N VAL A 85 12.38 6.59 -8.77
CA VAL A 85 11.45 5.56 -8.33
C VAL A 85 10.77 5.00 -9.57
N SER A 86 10.84 3.68 -9.79
CA SER A 86 10.31 3.03 -10.98
C SER A 86 9.83 1.60 -10.67
N PRO A 87 8.68 1.47 -10.00
CA PRO A 87 8.11 0.16 -9.70
C PRO A 87 7.70 -0.59 -10.99
N PRO A 88 7.55 -1.92 -10.94
CA PRO A 88 7.53 -2.77 -9.73
C PRO A 88 8.93 -3.08 -9.15
N SER A 89 8.98 -3.41 -7.86
CA SER A 89 10.16 -4.01 -7.23
C SER A 89 10.22 -5.51 -7.49
N ALA A 90 11.41 -6.05 -7.73
CA ALA A 90 11.65 -7.48 -7.88
C ALA A 90 11.68 -8.19 -6.50
N GLY A 91 11.03 -9.35 -6.42
CA GLY A 91 11.00 -10.21 -5.23
C GLY A 91 10.27 -9.59 -4.03
N SER A 92 10.46 -10.14 -2.83
CA SER A 92 9.88 -9.67 -1.56
C SER A 92 10.57 -8.42 -0.97
N ALA A 93 11.47 -7.78 -1.72
CA ALA A 93 12.33 -6.70 -1.23
C ALA A 93 11.63 -5.32 -1.11
N GLY A 94 10.29 -5.29 -1.05
CA GLY A 94 9.45 -4.09 -1.09
C GLY A 94 9.51 -3.16 0.13
N GLY A 95 10.35 -3.43 1.14
CA GLY A 95 10.38 -2.68 2.39
C GLY A 95 10.73 -1.18 2.24
N ALA A 96 11.65 -0.82 1.33
CA ALA A 96 11.99 0.59 1.05
C ALA A 96 11.08 1.25 0.00
N ALA A 97 10.18 0.48 -0.62
CA ALA A 97 9.32 1.01 -1.66
C ALA A 97 8.35 2.06 -1.10
N LEU A 98 7.84 1.88 0.12
CA LEU A 98 6.87 2.78 0.75
C LEU A 98 7.37 4.21 0.99
N PRO A 99 8.51 4.42 1.69
CA PRO A 99 9.08 5.75 1.85
C PRO A 99 9.35 6.46 0.52
N MET A 100 9.81 5.71 -0.49
CA MET A 100 10.20 6.28 -1.78
C MET A 100 9.02 6.52 -2.73
N ARG A 101 8.02 5.64 -2.74
CA ARG A 101 6.89 5.69 -3.69
C ARG A 101 5.72 6.50 -3.19
N SER A 102 5.38 6.38 -1.90
CA SER A 102 4.20 7.00 -1.32
C SER A 102 4.58 8.23 -0.51
N TRP A 103 5.48 8.09 0.46
CA TRP A 103 5.70 9.14 1.44
C TRP A 103 6.58 10.29 0.91
N ALA A 104 7.50 10.03 -0.02
CA ALA A 104 8.34 11.05 -0.65
C ALA A 104 7.56 12.19 -1.32
N TRP A 105 6.35 11.91 -1.83
CA TRP A 105 5.45 12.93 -2.40
C TRP A 105 5.05 14.05 -1.43
N TRP A 106 5.21 13.81 -0.14
CA TRP A 106 4.81 14.72 0.92
C TRP A 106 5.98 15.21 1.77
N SER A 107 7.19 14.83 1.39
CA SER A 107 8.42 15.28 2.04
C SER A 107 8.67 16.75 1.73
N ALA A 108 8.98 17.55 2.74
CA ALA A 108 9.15 18.99 2.57
C ALA A 108 10.46 19.37 1.85
N GLY A 109 11.45 18.47 1.86
CA GLY A 109 12.74 18.66 1.21
C GLY A 109 12.87 17.97 -0.15
N LEU A 110 11.77 17.44 -0.69
CA LEU A 110 11.74 16.78 -2.00
C LEU A 110 10.69 17.42 -2.88
N THR A 111 11.11 17.82 -4.07
CA THR A 111 10.19 18.31 -5.10
C THR A 111 10.04 17.27 -6.20
N PRO A 112 8.83 16.75 -6.48
CA PRO A 112 8.63 15.92 -7.66
C PRO A 112 8.88 16.78 -8.90
N VAL A 113 9.70 16.29 -9.82
CA VAL A 113 10.09 17.02 -11.04
C VAL A 113 9.72 16.29 -12.33
N TYR A 114 9.38 15.01 -12.26
CA TYR A 114 9.00 14.21 -13.43
C TYR A 114 8.13 13.04 -13.02
N ARG A 115 7.08 12.73 -13.81
CA ARG A 115 6.29 11.51 -13.66
C ARG A 115 5.80 10.98 -15.01
N ASP A 116 6.19 9.77 -15.37
CA ASP A 116 5.68 9.05 -16.54
C ASP A 116 5.22 7.64 -16.12
N GLY A 117 3.91 7.43 -16.17
CA GLY A 117 3.27 6.24 -15.61
C GLY A 117 3.58 6.07 -14.11
N SER A 118 4.22 4.96 -13.76
CA SER A 118 4.62 4.63 -12.40
C SER A 118 6.00 5.18 -12.02
N ALA A 119 6.80 5.62 -12.99
CA ALA A 119 8.13 6.17 -12.75
C ALA A 119 8.03 7.64 -12.29
N THR A 120 8.70 7.96 -11.19
CA THR A 120 8.73 9.31 -10.60
C THR A 120 10.17 9.71 -10.27
N ILE A 121 10.50 10.98 -10.50
CA ILE A 121 11.78 11.57 -10.09
C ILE A 121 11.51 12.72 -9.14
N PHE A 122 12.19 12.72 -8.02
CA PHE A 122 12.24 13.83 -7.08
C PHE A 122 13.62 14.49 -7.14
N ALA A 123 13.64 15.82 -7.08
CA ALA A 123 14.84 16.57 -6.77
C ALA A 123 14.98 16.71 -5.24
N VAL A 124 16.20 16.63 -4.72
CA VAL A 124 16.50 16.98 -3.32
C VAL A 124 16.74 18.48 -3.26
N ASP A 125 15.82 19.21 -2.63
CA ASP A 125 15.77 20.68 -2.68
C ASP A 125 17.08 21.31 -2.19
N ASP A 126 17.64 20.81 -1.10
CA ASP A 126 18.90 21.27 -0.52
C ASP A 126 20.12 21.14 -1.44
N MET A 127 20.02 20.32 -2.49
CA MET A 127 21.13 20.01 -3.40
C MET A 127 21.05 20.80 -4.70
N LEU A 128 19.97 21.55 -4.92
CA LEU A 128 19.77 22.42 -6.07
C LEU A 128 19.48 23.85 -5.59
N THR A 129 19.88 24.83 -6.38
CA THR A 129 19.40 26.21 -6.16
C THR A 129 17.94 26.32 -6.58
N ASP A 130 17.17 27.25 -6.01
CA ASP A 130 15.79 27.52 -6.44
C ASP A 130 15.66 27.77 -7.94
N LYS A 131 16.69 28.38 -8.54
CA LYS A 131 16.75 28.62 -9.98
C LYS A 131 16.85 27.29 -10.75
N GLN A 132 17.78 26.42 -10.35
CA GLN A 132 17.93 25.11 -10.98
C GLN A 132 16.66 24.28 -10.80
N LEU A 133 16.06 24.26 -9.61
CA LEU A 133 14.84 23.51 -9.37
C LEU A 133 13.69 23.97 -10.28
N ARG A 134 13.48 25.29 -10.41
CA ARG A 134 12.49 25.82 -11.36
C ARG A 134 12.80 25.47 -12.82
N GLU A 135 14.08 25.47 -13.20
CA GLU A 135 14.50 25.07 -14.55
C GLU A 135 14.21 23.60 -14.82
N VAL A 136 14.50 22.71 -13.85
CA VAL A 136 14.19 21.27 -13.97
C VAL A 136 12.69 21.02 -14.12
N ILE A 137 11.87 21.68 -13.30
CA ILE A 137 10.40 21.57 -13.38
C ILE A 137 9.89 22.05 -14.74
N ALA A 138 10.40 23.20 -15.22
CA ALA A 138 9.97 23.79 -16.50
C ALA A 138 10.44 22.99 -17.73
N ASP A 139 11.57 22.29 -17.64
CA ASP A 139 12.11 21.43 -18.70
C ASP A 139 11.49 20.03 -18.72
N SER A 140 10.72 19.66 -17.69
CA SER A 140 10.14 18.32 -17.58
C SER A 140 9.14 18.07 -18.72
N PRO A 141 9.34 17.02 -19.56
CA PRO A 141 8.38 16.66 -20.60
C PRO A 141 7.12 16.00 -20.01
N HIS A 142 7.20 15.53 -18.77
CA HIS A 142 6.10 14.95 -18.02
C HIS A 142 6.07 15.57 -16.62
N PRO A 143 5.64 16.84 -16.51
CA PRO A 143 5.58 17.53 -15.23
C PRO A 143 4.62 16.77 -14.30
N PRO A 144 5.00 16.53 -13.04
CA PRO A 144 4.18 15.77 -12.12
C PRO A 144 2.93 16.57 -11.75
N GLU A 145 1.80 15.87 -11.71
CA GLU A 145 0.55 16.39 -11.17
C GLU A 145 0.57 16.35 -9.64
N ASN A 146 -0.44 16.96 -9.01
CA ASN A 146 -0.61 16.86 -7.56
C ASN A 146 -0.78 15.38 -7.16
N PRO A 147 -0.17 14.95 -6.04
CA PRO A 147 -0.33 13.58 -5.57
C PRO A 147 -1.80 13.29 -5.22
N ASP A 148 -2.34 12.21 -5.78
CA ASP A 148 -3.62 11.65 -5.33
C ASP A 148 -3.43 10.96 -3.97
N PRO A 149 -4.12 11.41 -2.90
CA PRO A 149 -4.03 10.79 -1.58
C PRO A 149 -4.42 9.30 -1.56
N ALA A 150 -5.26 8.82 -2.48
CA ALA A 150 -5.63 7.41 -2.56
C ALA A 150 -4.49 6.53 -3.09
N LEU A 151 -3.62 7.09 -3.93
CA LEU A 151 -2.52 6.38 -4.60
C LEU A 151 -1.18 6.59 -3.90
N THR A 152 -0.98 7.77 -3.33
CA THR A 152 0.25 8.20 -2.69
C THR A 152 -0.10 8.89 -1.37
N PRO A 153 -0.64 8.21 -0.35
CA PRO A 153 -0.94 8.86 0.90
C PRO A 153 0.31 9.24 1.69
N ARG A 154 0.15 10.26 2.53
CA ARG A 154 1.13 10.63 3.56
C ARG A 154 1.40 9.47 4.50
N ARG A 155 2.61 9.44 5.06
CA ARG A 155 2.92 8.57 6.20
C ARG A 155 2.00 8.88 7.37
N GLN A 156 1.49 7.84 7.99
CA GLN A 156 0.51 7.94 9.04
C GLN A 156 1.19 7.82 10.43
N PRO A 157 0.77 8.60 11.43
CA PRO A 157 1.36 8.57 12.76
C PRO A 157 0.91 7.33 13.55
N ILE A 158 1.57 6.19 13.31
CA ILE A 158 1.20 4.90 13.93
C ILE A 158 1.48 4.89 15.44
N ALA A 159 2.67 5.33 15.87
CA ALA A 159 3.07 5.27 17.27
C ALA A 159 2.51 6.44 18.11
N ALA A 160 1.86 6.12 19.22
CA ALA A 160 1.41 7.09 20.22
C ALA A 160 2.61 7.73 20.91
N THR A 161 2.91 9.00 20.61
CA THR A 161 3.91 9.75 21.37
C THR A 161 3.24 10.38 22.59
N GLY A 162 3.20 9.65 23.71
CA GLY A 162 2.80 10.20 25.01
C GLY A 162 1.37 10.75 25.08
N GLU A 163 0.46 10.20 24.28
CA GLU A 163 -0.93 10.66 24.24
C GLU A 163 -1.63 10.39 25.59
N PRO A 164 -2.26 11.39 26.22
CA PRO A 164 -2.91 11.24 27.52
C PRO A 164 -4.21 10.42 27.44
N VAL A 165 -4.80 10.31 26.24
CA VAL A 165 -6.05 9.57 25.97
C VAL A 165 -5.88 8.82 24.66
N SER A 166 -6.28 7.55 24.63
CA SER A 166 -6.30 6.73 23.41
C SER A 166 -7.23 7.38 22.36
N PRO A 167 -6.79 7.56 21.10
CA PRO A 167 -7.65 8.03 20.01
C PRO A 167 -8.87 7.12 19.76
N LEU A 168 -8.82 5.87 20.21
CA LEU A 168 -9.92 4.90 20.10
C LEU A 168 -10.97 5.07 21.21
N SER A 169 -10.66 5.77 22.30
CA SER A 169 -11.58 5.95 23.42
C SER A 169 -12.85 6.70 22.99
N GLY A 170 -13.98 6.01 22.95
CA GLY A 170 -15.27 6.55 22.51
C GLY A 170 -15.48 6.55 20.99
N ALA A 171 -14.53 6.02 20.22
CA ALA A 171 -14.72 5.80 18.78
C ALA A 171 -15.70 4.66 18.54
N THR A 172 -16.46 4.73 17.45
CA THR A 172 -17.36 3.66 16.99
C THR A 172 -16.80 3.06 15.70
N VAL A 173 -16.50 1.77 15.69
CA VAL A 173 -15.92 1.08 14.51
C VAL A 173 -16.85 -0.05 14.09
N ALA A 174 -17.25 -0.08 12.81
CA ALA A 174 -18.05 -1.17 12.28
C ALA A 174 -17.17 -2.20 11.57
N LEU A 175 -17.32 -3.48 11.91
CA LEU A 175 -16.50 -4.57 11.38
C LEU A 175 -17.37 -5.62 10.68
N ARG A 176 -16.86 -6.19 9.59
CA ARG A 176 -17.49 -7.30 8.87
C ARG A 176 -16.45 -8.35 8.47
N ALA A 177 -16.70 -9.62 8.77
CA ALA A 177 -15.90 -10.73 8.28
C ALA A 177 -16.40 -11.26 6.92
N GLY A 178 -15.53 -11.98 6.20
CA GLY A 178 -15.88 -12.78 5.01
C GLY A 178 -16.04 -11.99 3.71
N SER A 179 -15.72 -10.70 3.70
CA SER A 179 -15.88 -9.82 2.53
C SER A 179 -14.51 -9.46 1.95
N ALA A 180 -14.00 -10.25 1.02
CA ALA A 180 -12.93 -9.78 0.13
C ALA A 180 -13.44 -9.82 -1.30
N PRO A 181 -14.10 -8.75 -1.77
CA PRO A 181 -14.25 -8.59 -3.20
C PRO A 181 -12.85 -8.47 -3.85
N THR A 182 -12.69 -9.03 -5.04
CA THR A 182 -11.53 -8.69 -5.88
C THR A 182 -11.67 -7.25 -6.37
N ALA A 183 -10.57 -6.58 -6.69
CA ALA A 183 -10.64 -5.25 -7.31
C ALA A 183 -11.47 -5.28 -8.61
N GLU A 184 -11.42 -6.40 -9.36
CA GLU A 184 -12.28 -6.70 -10.51
C GLU A 184 -13.78 -6.73 -10.16
N GLU A 185 -14.15 -7.34 -9.02
CA GLU A 185 -15.54 -7.35 -8.52
C GLU A 185 -16.02 -5.95 -8.07
N LEU A 186 -15.09 -5.00 -7.82
CA LEU A 186 -15.40 -3.62 -7.44
C LEU A 186 -15.35 -2.62 -8.62
N SER A 187 -14.62 -2.93 -9.70
CA SER A 187 -14.40 -2.01 -10.84
C SER A 187 -15.44 -2.13 -11.96
N ASP A 188 -16.27 -3.19 -11.99
CA ASP A 188 -17.21 -3.46 -13.09
C ASP A 188 -18.46 -2.54 -13.12
N GLY A 189 -18.50 -1.48 -12.30
CA GLY A 189 -19.60 -0.53 -12.21
C GLY A 189 -19.63 0.60 -13.25
N GLY A 190 -18.60 0.75 -14.10
CA GLY A 190 -18.44 1.94 -14.95
C GLY A 190 -17.96 1.70 -16.38
N GLY A 191 -18.89 1.51 -17.33
CA GLY A 191 -18.73 2.05 -18.69
C GLY A 191 -18.15 1.18 -19.81
N ALA A 192 -19.04 0.63 -20.63
CA ALA A 192 -19.02 0.57 -22.10
C ALA A 192 -17.74 0.10 -22.85
N ALA A 193 -17.80 -1.15 -23.32
CA ALA A 193 -17.46 -1.61 -24.67
C ALA A 193 -16.24 -1.00 -25.40
N SER A 194 -15.18 -1.80 -25.52
CA SER A 194 -14.46 -1.92 -26.80
C SER A 194 -13.97 -3.34 -27.03
N SER A 195 -14.73 -4.07 -27.83
CA SER A 195 -14.33 -5.33 -28.43
C SER A 195 -13.23 -5.09 -29.48
N ALA A 196 -12.06 -5.71 -29.32
CA ALA A 196 -11.18 -6.02 -30.43
C ALA A 196 -10.46 -7.35 -30.14
N GLY A 197 -10.74 -8.36 -30.97
CA GLY A 197 -10.26 -9.72 -30.79
C GLY A 197 -8.90 -10.00 -31.41
N ALA A 198 -8.27 -11.07 -30.92
CA ALA A 198 -7.41 -12.02 -31.64
C ALA A 198 -7.15 -13.18 -30.66
N SER A 199 -7.70 -14.39 -30.84
CA SER A 199 -7.38 -15.44 -31.83
C SER A 199 -5.96 -16.04 -31.71
N ALA A 200 -5.89 -17.17 -30.98
CA ALA A 200 -5.17 -18.43 -31.27
C ALA A 200 -3.61 -18.50 -31.32
N GLY A 201 -3.08 -19.54 -30.66
CA GLY A 201 -1.72 -20.11 -30.91
C GLY A 201 -1.04 -20.65 -29.64
N THR A 202 -1.34 -21.88 -29.20
CA THR A 202 -0.50 -23.11 -29.32
C THR A 202 0.59 -23.28 -28.24
N ASP A 203 0.33 -24.25 -27.37
CA ASP A 203 1.13 -25.45 -27.08
C ASP A 203 2.67 -25.35 -27.20
N GLY A 204 3.37 -25.65 -26.11
CA GLY A 204 4.82 -25.65 -26.04
C GLY A 204 5.35 -26.05 -24.66
N THR A 205 5.27 -27.33 -24.36
CA THR A 205 6.08 -28.02 -23.34
C THR A 205 7.57 -27.84 -23.60
N ASP A 206 8.37 -27.46 -22.59
CA ASP A 206 9.64 -28.14 -22.29
C ASP A 206 10.16 -27.76 -20.88
N GLY A 207 10.80 -28.73 -20.23
CA GLY A 207 11.05 -28.77 -18.81
C GLY A 207 12.29 -28.02 -18.31
N THR A 208 12.36 -27.85 -17.00
CA THR A 208 13.59 -28.11 -16.23
C THR A 208 13.20 -28.59 -14.84
N ASP A 209 13.39 -29.88 -14.67
CA ASP A 209 13.39 -30.63 -13.41
C ASP A 209 14.44 -30.03 -12.45
N ARG A 210 13.97 -29.47 -11.34
CA ARG A 210 14.76 -29.27 -10.12
C ARG A 210 14.03 -29.95 -8.97
N THR A 211 14.32 -31.24 -8.83
CA THR A 211 13.99 -32.05 -7.68
C THR A 211 14.76 -31.51 -6.46
N TYR A 212 14.09 -30.75 -5.59
CA TYR A 212 14.48 -30.63 -4.18
C TYR A 212 13.69 -31.70 -3.43
N GLY A 213 14.41 -32.66 -2.84
CA GLY A 213 13.81 -33.69 -2.01
C GLY A 213 13.21 -33.08 -0.74
N THR A 214 11.91 -33.31 -0.56
CA THR A 214 11.23 -33.15 0.73
C THR A 214 10.48 -34.44 1.01
N ASP A 215 11.13 -35.34 1.74
CA ASP A 215 10.47 -36.44 2.45
C ASP A 215 9.77 -35.82 3.67
N ASP A 216 8.63 -35.16 3.45
CA ASP A 216 7.67 -34.73 4.50
C ASP A 216 6.29 -34.39 3.86
N ALA A 217 5.82 -35.24 2.97
CA ALA A 217 4.56 -35.04 2.24
C ALA A 217 3.28 -35.42 3.04
N ASP A 218 3.41 -35.88 4.28
CA ASP A 218 2.27 -36.41 5.05
C ASP A 218 1.59 -35.41 6.00
N ASP A 219 2.05 -34.15 6.11
CA ASP A 219 1.41 -33.12 6.97
C ASP A 219 0.72 -31.97 6.21
N ALA A 220 0.79 -31.96 4.87
CA ALA A 220 0.10 -30.95 4.03
C ALA A 220 -1.45 -31.08 4.06
N GLY A 221 -1.98 -32.21 4.57
CA GLY A 221 -3.41 -32.49 4.66
C GLY A 221 -4.16 -31.77 5.80
N ARG A 222 -3.45 -31.09 6.72
CA ARG A 222 -4.07 -30.32 7.84
C ARG A 222 -4.07 -28.80 7.65
N ALA A 223 -3.39 -28.27 6.63
CA ALA A 223 -3.18 -26.84 6.45
C ALA A 223 -4.27 -26.11 5.60
N SER A 224 -5.35 -26.80 5.21
CA SER A 224 -6.49 -26.21 4.48
C SER A 224 -7.58 -25.69 5.44
N GLY A 225 -7.22 -24.87 6.42
CA GLY A 225 -8.21 -24.17 7.23
C GLY A 225 -9.05 -23.21 6.38
N ASP A 226 -10.37 -23.28 6.53
CA ASP A 226 -11.38 -22.45 5.85
C ASP A 226 -11.10 -20.94 6.03
N PRO A 227 -10.78 -20.20 4.95
CA PRO A 227 -10.53 -18.75 5.02
C PRO A 227 -11.71 -17.95 5.60
N ALA A 228 -12.95 -18.40 5.40
CA ALA A 228 -14.12 -17.73 5.97
C ALA A 228 -14.07 -17.80 7.50
N LYS A 229 -13.80 -18.99 8.05
CA LYS A 229 -13.62 -19.18 9.49
C LYS A 229 -12.47 -18.33 10.03
N LEU A 230 -11.33 -18.30 9.35
CA LEU A 230 -10.19 -17.49 9.78
C LEU A 230 -10.52 -15.99 9.77
N SER A 231 -11.32 -15.50 8.82
CA SER A 231 -11.72 -14.07 8.78
C SER A 231 -12.60 -13.70 9.99
N VAL A 232 -13.43 -14.62 10.47
CA VAL A 232 -14.20 -14.43 11.71
C VAL A 232 -13.28 -14.41 12.92
N GLU A 233 -12.34 -15.36 13.03
CA GLU A 233 -11.36 -15.39 14.13
C GLU A 233 -10.50 -14.11 14.18
N LEU A 234 -10.14 -13.56 13.01
CA LEU A 234 -9.42 -12.28 12.92
C LEU A 234 -10.31 -11.09 13.33
N MET A 235 -11.56 -11.07 12.89
CA MET A 235 -12.53 -10.03 13.29
C MET A 235 -12.78 -10.05 14.81
N GLU A 236 -12.90 -11.23 15.42
CA GLU A 236 -13.05 -11.39 16.87
C GLU A 236 -11.81 -10.84 17.61
N ALA A 237 -10.60 -11.13 17.12
CA ALA A 237 -9.37 -10.59 17.70
C ALA A 237 -9.29 -9.06 17.58
N VAL A 238 -9.64 -8.50 16.41
CA VAL A 238 -9.73 -7.04 16.22
C VAL A 238 -10.77 -6.40 17.13
N THR A 239 -11.93 -7.05 17.30
CA THR A 239 -13.00 -6.59 18.18
C THR A 239 -12.51 -6.48 19.62
N ALA A 240 -11.89 -7.55 20.13
CA ALA A 240 -11.34 -7.58 21.48
C ALA A 240 -10.28 -6.47 21.70
N GLU A 241 -9.38 -6.27 20.73
CA GLU A 241 -8.33 -5.25 20.83
C GLU A 241 -8.91 -3.82 20.80
N LEU A 242 -9.91 -3.57 19.94
CA LEU A 242 -10.58 -2.27 19.87
C LEU A 242 -11.34 -1.94 21.16
N GLU A 243 -12.06 -2.92 21.71
CA GLU A 243 -12.78 -2.76 22.98
C GLU A 243 -11.84 -2.54 24.17
N ASP A 244 -10.71 -3.26 24.24
CA ASP A 244 -9.67 -3.04 25.26
C ASP A 244 -9.11 -1.62 25.21
N ARG A 245 -8.99 -1.05 24.00
CA ARG A 245 -8.55 0.34 23.77
C ARG A 245 -9.67 1.38 23.85
N GLY A 246 -10.88 0.98 24.24
CA GLY A 246 -12.00 1.86 24.57
C GLY A 246 -12.93 2.24 23.40
N ALA A 247 -12.83 1.56 22.26
CA ALA A 247 -13.78 1.74 21.17
C ALA A 247 -15.06 0.91 21.37
N THR A 248 -16.15 1.36 20.76
CA THR A 248 -17.39 0.59 20.61
C THR A 248 -17.38 -0.08 19.25
N VAL A 249 -17.56 -1.40 19.21
CA VAL A 249 -17.58 -2.16 17.95
C VAL A 249 -19.01 -2.49 17.53
N ILE A 250 -19.33 -2.24 16.25
CA ILE A 250 -20.58 -2.66 15.62
C ILE A 250 -20.26 -3.82 14.67
N GLU A 251 -20.68 -5.02 15.03
CA GLU A 251 -20.56 -6.17 14.13
C GLU A 251 -21.62 -6.09 13.02
N ILE A 252 -21.17 -6.16 11.77
CA ILE A 252 -22.02 -6.23 10.58
C ILE A 252 -22.19 -7.72 10.21
N PRO A 253 -23.41 -8.27 10.23
CA PRO A 253 -23.64 -9.68 9.91
C PRO A 253 -23.14 -10.05 8.51
N ALA A 254 -22.48 -11.20 8.40
CA ALA A 254 -22.19 -11.80 7.11
C ALA A 254 -23.51 -12.08 6.37
N GLY A 255 -23.70 -11.47 5.19
CA GLY A 255 -24.91 -11.65 4.38
C GLY A 255 -26.03 -10.64 4.61
N ALA A 256 -25.80 -9.50 5.27
CA ALA A 256 -26.73 -8.36 5.27
C ALA A 256 -26.85 -7.64 3.88
N ALA A 257 -26.76 -8.41 2.79
CA ALA A 257 -27.27 -8.02 1.48
C ALA A 257 -28.80 -8.20 1.54
N ASN A 258 -29.51 -7.09 1.54
CA ASN A 258 -30.93 -7.01 1.85
C ASN A 258 -31.76 -8.00 0.99
N SER A 259 -32.37 -8.99 1.61
CA SER A 259 -33.41 -9.84 1.02
C SER A 259 -34.77 -9.14 1.13
N THR A 260 -34.91 -8.01 0.45
CA THR A 260 -36.23 -7.37 0.28
C THR A 260 -36.76 -7.63 -1.13
N GLY A 261 -37.47 -8.76 -1.25
CA GLY A 261 -38.55 -8.99 -2.20
C GLY A 261 -38.37 -8.52 -3.65
N SER A 262 -37.73 -9.34 -4.49
CA SER A 262 -38.07 -9.37 -5.91
C SER A 262 -38.03 -10.82 -6.42
N THR A 263 -39.21 -11.43 -6.49
CA THR A 263 -39.42 -12.69 -7.21
C THR A 263 -39.28 -12.43 -8.71
N GLY A 264 -38.17 -12.88 -9.29
CA GLY A 264 -38.10 -13.24 -10.70
C GLY A 264 -36.97 -12.55 -11.48
N SER A 265 -35.81 -13.20 -11.54
CA SER A 265 -34.99 -13.29 -12.75
C SER A 265 -33.82 -14.23 -12.49
N THR A 266 -33.79 -15.36 -13.20
CA THR A 266 -32.65 -16.28 -13.26
C THR A 266 -31.55 -15.69 -14.13
N GLY A 267 -30.45 -15.27 -13.50
CA GLY A 267 -29.23 -14.82 -14.16
C GLY A 267 -28.59 -13.63 -13.44
N ALA A 268 -28.03 -13.87 -12.25
CA ALA A 268 -27.30 -12.85 -11.50
C ALA A 268 -25.91 -13.37 -11.15
N THR A 269 -24.89 -12.84 -11.83
CA THR A 269 -23.52 -12.75 -11.34
C THR A 269 -23.54 -11.80 -10.14
N GLY A 270 -23.81 -12.35 -8.96
CA GLY A 270 -23.90 -11.57 -7.73
C GLY A 270 -22.54 -11.03 -7.34
N THR A 271 -22.30 -9.76 -7.65
CA THR A 271 -21.31 -8.92 -6.98
C THR A 271 -21.55 -9.04 -5.46
N ALA A 272 -20.50 -9.22 -4.66
CA ALA A 272 -20.59 -9.16 -3.21
C ALA A 272 -21.00 -7.74 -2.81
N GLY A 273 -22.31 -7.47 -2.82
CA GLY A 273 -22.86 -6.13 -2.64
C GLY A 273 -22.41 -5.52 -1.32
N ALA A 274 -22.03 -4.25 -1.38
CA ALA A 274 -22.18 -3.37 -0.22
C ALA A 274 -23.60 -3.61 0.32
N GLY A 275 -23.70 -4.25 1.48
CA GLY A 275 -24.98 -4.39 2.15
C GLY A 275 -25.58 -3.01 2.35
N ASP A 276 -26.88 -2.92 2.60
CA ASP A 276 -27.46 -1.65 2.98
C ASP A 276 -26.85 -1.21 4.33
N LEU A 277 -25.84 -0.34 4.26
CA LEU A 277 -25.18 0.25 5.43
C LEU A 277 -25.92 1.52 5.87
N SER A 278 -27.09 1.84 5.29
CA SER A 278 -27.88 2.99 5.71
C SER A 278 -28.31 2.81 7.17
N GLY A 279 -27.92 3.76 8.01
CA GLY A 279 -28.18 3.73 9.44
C GLY A 279 -27.00 3.28 10.31
N ILE A 280 -25.90 2.79 9.73
CA ILE A 280 -24.66 2.61 10.50
C ILE A 280 -23.98 3.96 10.66
N SER A 281 -23.95 4.46 11.90
CA SER A 281 -23.17 5.64 12.28
C SER A 281 -21.90 5.17 12.96
N ALA A 282 -20.80 5.16 12.22
CA ALA A 282 -19.49 4.74 12.71
C ALA A 282 -18.41 5.75 12.27
N ASP A 283 -17.28 5.76 12.96
CA ASP A 283 -16.11 6.54 12.58
C ASP A 283 -15.31 5.87 11.46
N ALA A 284 -15.39 4.54 11.34
CA ALA A 284 -14.77 3.74 10.30
C ALA A 284 -15.56 2.45 10.04
N ILE A 285 -15.57 1.99 8.79
CA ILE A 285 -16.14 0.70 8.39
C ILE A 285 -15.04 -0.16 7.78
N ILE A 286 -14.92 -1.40 8.26
CA ILE A 286 -13.82 -2.28 7.89
C ILE A 286 -14.36 -3.66 7.53
N ASP A 287 -14.05 -4.07 6.31
CA ASP A 287 -14.33 -5.41 5.81
C ASP A 287 -13.05 -6.25 5.88
N ILE A 288 -13.05 -7.35 6.62
CA ILE A 288 -11.92 -8.28 6.74
C ILE A 288 -12.23 -9.52 5.88
N GLY A 289 -11.37 -9.81 4.91
CA GLY A 289 -11.50 -10.96 4.04
C GLY A 289 -10.15 -11.45 3.53
N PHE A 290 -10.12 -12.37 2.57
CA PHE A 290 -8.89 -12.89 1.97
C PHE A 290 -8.87 -12.68 0.47
N GLY A 291 -7.73 -12.28 -0.08
CA GLY A 291 -7.55 -12.23 -1.52
C GLY A 291 -7.61 -13.64 -2.12
N LYS A 292 -8.19 -13.77 -3.32
CA LYS A 292 -8.06 -14.97 -4.15
C LYS A 292 -6.74 -14.86 -4.93
N GLY A 293 -5.92 -15.90 -5.04
CA GLY A 293 -4.73 -15.91 -5.93
C GLY A 293 -3.47 -16.44 -5.25
N SER A 294 -2.30 -16.18 -5.83
CA SER A 294 -1.00 -16.62 -5.29
C SER A 294 -0.11 -15.49 -4.78
N GLY A 295 -0.58 -14.24 -4.84
CA GLY A 295 0.20 -13.08 -4.40
C GLY A 295 0.52 -13.17 -2.90
N GLU A 296 1.71 -12.72 -2.55
CA GLU A 296 2.22 -12.67 -1.17
C GLU A 296 1.85 -11.32 -0.54
N GLY A 297 1.68 -11.30 0.78
CA GLY A 297 1.49 -10.07 1.55
C GLY A 297 0.04 -9.64 1.76
N PHE A 298 -0.13 -8.51 2.45
CA PHE A 298 -1.43 -7.91 2.76
C PHE A 298 -1.83 -6.83 1.75
N ARG A 299 -3.13 -6.54 1.67
CA ARG A 299 -3.70 -5.45 0.88
C ARG A 299 -4.74 -4.70 1.69
N VAL A 300 -4.77 -3.38 1.54
CA VAL A 300 -5.80 -2.48 2.06
C VAL A 300 -6.43 -1.75 0.88
N THR A 301 -7.72 -1.98 0.67
CA THR A 301 -8.49 -1.37 -0.40
C THR A 301 -9.36 -0.27 0.17
N GLY A 302 -9.05 0.99 -0.13
CA GLY A 302 -9.94 2.12 0.22
C GLY A 302 -11.12 2.19 -0.75
N LEU A 303 -12.32 2.40 -0.22
CA LEU A 303 -13.54 2.55 -1.04
C LEU A 303 -13.89 4.05 -1.13
N TYR A 304 -13.78 4.60 -2.34
CA TYR A 304 -13.96 6.02 -2.62
C TYR A 304 -15.24 6.26 -3.42
N ALA A 305 -15.98 7.31 -3.06
CA ALA A 305 -17.20 7.70 -3.77
C ALA A 305 -16.88 8.35 -5.13
N GLY A 306 -15.80 9.14 -5.18
CA GLY A 306 -15.37 9.90 -6.35
C GLY A 306 -14.37 9.15 -7.22
N ASP A 307 -13.76 9.90 -8.14
CA ASP A 307 -12.79 9.40 -9.12
C ASP A 307 -11.34 9.44 -8.60
N ASP A 308 -11.11 10.09 -7.45
CA ASP A 308 -9.81 10.17 -6.78
C ASP A 308 -9.94 10.15 -5.24
N GLY A 309 -8.79 10.15 -4.55
CA GLY A 309 -8.74 10.15 -3.08
C GLY A 309 -9.01 11.50 -2.43
N THR A 310 -9.09 12.59 -3.20
CA THR A 310 -9.27 13.95 -2.67
C THR A 310 -10.69 14.19 -2.17
N ASP A 311 -11.67 13.47 -2.74
CA ASP A 311 -13.08 13.51 -2.31
C ASP A 311 -13.34 12.74 -1.01
N SER A 312 -12.43 11.85 -0.60
CA SER A 312 -12.49 11.19 0.71
C SER A 312 -11.12 11.08 1.39
N PRO A 313 -10.57 12.20 1.90
CA PRO A 313 -9.29 12.21 2.59
C PRO A 313 -9.28 11.29 3.82
N ALA A 314 -10.44 11.14 4.47
CA ALA A 314 -10.58 10.26 5.63
C ALA A 314 -10.52 8.77 5.25
N THR A 315 -11.04 8.36 4.08
CA THR A 315 -10.79 7.00 3.55
C THR A 315 -9.32 6.81 3.22
N ALA A 316 -8.67 7.78 2.58
CA ALA A 316 -7.25 7.71 2.26
C ALA A 316 -6.38 7.57 3.52
N ASN A 317 -6.67 8.36 4.56
CA ASN A 317 -5.99 8.26 5.85
C ASN A 317 -6.25 6.94 6.56
N LEU A 318 -7.48 6.40 6.51
CA LEU A 318 -7.79 5.09 7.07
C LEU A 318 -7.03 3.96 6.37
N ALA A 319 -7.05 3.94 5.03
CA ALA A 319 -6.36 2.94 4.23
C ALA A 319 -4.84 2.98 4.45
N ALA A 320 -4.27 4.19 4.41
CA ALA A 320 -2.87 4.41 4.68
C ALA A 320 -2.50 4.04 6.12
N GLY A 321 -3.35 4.36 7.09
CA GLY A 321 -3.09 4.15 8.51
C GLY A 321 -2.98 2.67 8.81
N ILE A 322 -3.93 1.88 8.28
CA ILE A 322 -3.90 0.43 8.38
C ILE A 322 -2.67 -0.13 7.66
N ARG A 323 -2.37 0.28 6.43
CA ARG A 323 -1.16 -0.18 5.71
C ARG A 323 0.13 0.08 6.51
N ASP A 324 0.32 1.31 6.96
CA ASP A 324 1.54 1.73 7.65
C ASP A 324 1.67 1.00 9.00
N ALA A 325 0.57 0.74 9.70
CA ALA A 325 0.56 -0.05 10.93
C ALA A 325 0.93 -1.52 10.66
N PHE A 326 0.42 -2.13 9.60
CA PHE A 326 0.79 -3.50 9.22
C PHE A 326 2.29 -3.62 8.94
N VAL A 327 2.85 -2.67 8.20
CA VAL A 327 4.29 -2.61 7.92
C VAL A 327 5.09 -2.42 9.20
N PHE A 328 4.64 -1.53 10.09
CA PHE A 328 5.26 -1.31 11.40
C PHE A 328 5.31 -2.59 12.24
N HIS A 329 4.24 -3.38 12.19
CA HIS A 329 4.12 -4.68 12.86
C HIS A 329 4.73 -5.85 12.08
N GLY A 330 5.48 -5.57 11.01
CA GLY A 330 6.27 -6.58 10.28
C GLY A 330 5.50 -7.41 9.26
N PHE A 331 4.28 -7.01 8.89
CA PHE A 331 3.61 -7.59 7.73
C PHE A 331 4.16 -7.00 6.43
N TRP A 332 4.24 -7.84 5.40
CA TRP A 332 4.74 -7.43 4.09
C TRP A 332 3.59 -6.98 3.18
N PRO A 333 3.66 -5.78 2.58
CA PRO A 333 2.64 -5.33 1.66
C PRO A 333 2.69 -6.16 0.37
N ALA A 334 1.52 -6.47 -0.19
CA ALA A 334 1.43 -7.13 -1.47
C ALA A 334 1.98 -6.23 -2.59
N ASN A 335 2.85 -6.81 -3.42
CA ASN A 335 3.51 -6.14 -4.53
C ASN A 335 3.11 -6.68 -5.92
N THR A 336 2.40 -7.81 -5.96
CA THR A 336 2.00 -8.51 -7.18
C THR A 336 0.63 -9.11 -6.97
N PHE A 337 -0.37 -8.60 -7.67
CA PHE A 337 -1.67 -9.26 -7.69
C PHE A 337 -2.37 -9.31 -9.05
N ASP A 338 -1.92 -8.52 -10.02
CA ASP A 338 -2.52 -8.54 -11.34
C ASP A 338 -1.70 -9.43 -12.28
N GLY A 339 -2.24 -10.63 -12.51
CA GLY A 339 -1.84 -11.44 -13.66
C GLY A 339 -2.17 -10.70 -14.97
N PRO A 340 -1.59 -11.14 -16.11
CA PRO A 340 -1.86 -10.53 -17.40
C PRO A 340 -3.35 -10.62 -17.74
N GLY A 341 -4.07 -9.48 -17.68
CA GLY A 341 -5.47 -9.37 -18.07
C GLY A 341 -6.40 -8.67 -17.08
N ALA A 342 -6.00 -8.48 -15.82
CA ALA A 342 -6.74 -7.61 -14.92
C ALA A 342 -6.57 -6.15 -15.37
N SER A 343 -7.65 -5.38 -15.42
CA SER A 343 -7.61 -3.94 -15.68
C SER A 343 -6.60 -3.30 -14.73
N ALA A 344 -5.54 -2.74 -15.31
CA ALA A 344 -4.41 -2.12 -14.62
C ALA A 344 -4.92 -1.17 -13.51
N GLY A 345 -4.96 -1.68 -12.28
CA GLY A 345 -5.64 -1.07 -11.13
C GLY A 345 -4.71 -0.98 -9.93
N THR A 346 -3.52 -0.43 -10.19
CA THR A 346 -2.74 0.38 -9.24
C THR A 346 -2.60 -0.15 -7.81
N ILE A 347 -2.20 -1.42 -7.64
CA ILE A 347 -1.68 -1.85 -6.34
C ILE A 347 -0.32 -1.19 -6.11
N VAL A 348 -0.29 -0.20 -5.23
CA VAL A 348 0.92 0.53 -4.83
C VAL A 348 1.20 0.17 -3.38
N ASP A 349 2.16 -0.74 -3.18
CA ASP A 349 2.72 -1.05 -1.85
C ASP A 349 1.65 -1.46 -0.83
N GLY A 350 0.77 -2.39 -1.21
CA GLY A 350 -0.32 -2.87 -0.38
C GLY A 350 -1.56 -1.98 -0.35
N LEU A 351 -1.61 -0.84 -1.06
CA LEU A 351 -2.86 -0.09 -1.29
C LEU A 351 -3.49 -0.47 -2.61
N SER A 352 -4.81 -0.47 -2.65
CA SER A 352 -5.59 -0.69 -3.87
C SER A 352 -6.87 0.14 -3.81
N PRO A 353 -6.89 1.39 -4.30
CA PRO A 353 -8.10 2.19 -4.26
C PRO A 353 -9.17 1.63 -5.20
N ALA A 354 -10.43 1.64 -4.74
CA ALA A 354 -11.60 1.36 -5.56
C ALA A 354 -12.46 2.63 -5.62
N PHE A 355 -12.45 3.26 -6.79
CA PHE A 355 -13.20 4.48 -7.10
C PHE A 355 -14.62 4.17 -7.55
N GLY A 356 -15.53 5.13 -7.39
CA GLY A 356 -16.95 4.95 -7.71
C GLY A 356 -17.65 3.83 -6.92
N ALA A 357 -17.13 3.48 -5.73
CA ALA A 357 -17.66 2.38 -4.95
C ALA A 357 -19.05 2.72 -4.37
N ASP A 358 -20.04 1.88 -4.68
CA ASP A 358 -21.40 2.01 -4.16
C ASP A 358 -21.43 2.00 -2.61
N GLY A 359 -22.21 2.92 -2.03
CA GLY A 359 -22.41 2.98 -0.58
C GLY A 359 -21.26 3.61 0.21
N ALA A 360 -20.43 4.44 -0.41
CA ALA A 360 -19.53 5.35 0.30
C ALA A 360 -20.36 6.44 1.02
N THR A 361 -20.89 6.10 2.21
CA THR A 361 -21.84 6.89 3.00
C THR A 361 -21.24 8.11 3.71
N GLY A 362 -20.19 8.72 3.16
CA GLY A 362 -19.38 9.74 3.84
C GLY A 362 -18.56 9.21 5.02
N THR A 363 -18.78 7.96 5.44
CA THR A 363 -17.97 7.26 6.45
C THR A 363 -16.77 6.60 5.78
N PRO A 364 -15.54 6.77 6.32
CA PRO A 364 -14.35 6.11 5.80
C PRO A 364 -14.51 4.58 5.78
N ARG A 365 -14.24 3.96 4.63
CA ARG A 365 -14.42 2.51 4.46
C ARG A 365 -13.25 1.85 3.75
N VAL A 366 -12.82 0.71 4.28
CA VAL A 366 -11.75 -0.10 3.68
C VAL A 366 -12.12 -1.59 3.67
N VAL A 367 -11.48 -2.33 2.75
CA VAL A 367 -11.39 -3.78 2.78
C VAL A 367 -9.94 -4.16 3.09
N VAL A 368 -9.71 -5.02 4.08
CA VAL A 368 -8.40 -5.52 4.47
C VAL A 368 -8.31 -6.99 4.12
N ALA A 369 -7.34 -7.33 3.27
CA ALA A 369 -6.96 -8.69 2.95
C ALA A 369 -5.57 -8.98 3.57
N PRO A 370 -5.47 -9.70 4.70
CA PRO A 370 -4.19 -9.94 5.35
C PRO A 370 -3.28 -10.88 4.57
N ALA A 371 -3.86 -11.72 3.72
CA ALA A 371 -3.14 -12.69 2.91
C ALA A 371 -3.98 -13.10 1.69
N SER A 372 -3.31 -13.77 0.75
CA SER A 372 -3.98 -14.55 -0.29
C SER A 372 -4.22 -15.99 0.17
N THR A 373 -5.36 -16.56 -0.21
CA THR A 373 -5.70 -17.96 0.11
C THR A 373 -4.75 -18.98 -0.52
N GLY A 374 -4.03 -18.63 -1.58
CA GLY A 374 -3.05 -19.49 -2.24
C GLY A 374 -1.64 -19.45 -1.65
N HIS A 375 -1.40 -18.67 -0.58
CA HIS A 375 -0.08 -18.55 0.05
C HIS A 375 -0.11 -19.17 1.46
N SER A 376 0.33 -20.43 1.59
CA SER A 376 0.17 -21.25 2.81
C SER A 376 0.82 -20.64 4.04
N ASP A 377 1.97 -19.97 3.88
CA ASP A 377 2.81 -19.53 4.99
C ASP A 377 2.17 -18.35 5.73
N ASN A 378 1.65 -17.37 4.97
CA ASN A 378 0.88 -16.24 5.54
C ASN A 378 -0.39 -16.73 6.25
N MET A 379 -1.07 -17.72 5.66
CA MET A 379 -2.25 -18.34 6.28
C MET A 379 -1.90 -19.11 7.55
N ALA A 380 -0.75 -19.79 7.59
CA ALA A 380 -0.27 -20.50 8.78
C ALA A 380 0.08 -19.53 9.91
N GLU A 381 0.75 -18.41 9.60
CA GLU A 381 1.06 -17.36 10.56
C GLU A 381 -0.22 -16.79 11.19
N LEU A 382 -1.20 -16.40 10.37
CA LEU A 382 -2.47 -15.83 10.83
C LEU A 382 -3.35 -16.81 11.62
N ARG A 383 -3.14 -18.12 11.49
CA ARG A 383 -3.84 -19.12 12.33
C ARG A 383 -3.23 -19.24 13.72
N GLY A 384 -1.97 -18.87 13.88
CA GLY A 384 -1.31 -18.77 15.17
C GLY A 384 -1.91 -17.65 16.00
N ARG A 385 -1.99 -17.83 17.34
CA ARG A 385 -2.44 -16.77 18.24
C ARG A 385 -1.63 -15.49 18.05
N ASN A 386 -0.31 -15.61 18.06
CA ASN A 386 0.59 -14.46 17.87
C ASN A 386 0.33 -13.72 16.55
N GLY A 387 0.00 -14.42 15.46
CA GLY A 387 -0.31 -13.79 14.18
C GLY A 387 -1.64 -13.03 14.21
N ARG A 388 -2.67 -13.57 14.88
CA ARG A 388 -3.96 -12.89 15.08
C ARG A 388 -3.83 -11.67 16.00
N ASP A 389 -3.10 -11.79 17.10
CA ASP A 389 -2.87 -10.70 18.05
C ASP A 389 -2.13 -9.55 17.33
N ARG A 390 -1.07 -9.87 16.57
CA ARG A 390 -0.31 -8.88 15.78
C ARG A 390 -1.17 -8.22 14.70
N PHE A 391 -2.05 -8.99 14.04
CA PHE A 391 -3.02 -8.44 13.08
C PHE A 391 -3.99 -7.47 13.77
N ALA A 392 -4.52 -7.84 14.93
CA ALA A 392 -5.43 -7.00 15.72
C ALA A 392 -4.76 -5.69 16.18
N ASP A 393 -3.52 -5.77 16.70
CA ASP A 393 -2.70 -4.60 17.04
C ASP A 393 -2.52 -3.67 15.85
N SER A 394 -2.20 -4.23 14.68
CA SER A 394 -2.00 -3.47 13.44
C SER A 394 -3.28 -2.75 13.00
N MET A 395 -4.42 -3.41 13.09
CA MET A 395 -5.71 -2.82 12.78
C MET A 395 -6.04 -1.67 13.73
N ALA A 396 -5.89 -1.89 15.04
CA ALA A 396 -6.17 -0.89 16.06
C ALA A 396 -5.27 0.35 15.92
N ASP A 397 -3.96 0.17 15.72
CA ASP A 397 -3.02 1.27 15.52
C ASP A 397 -3.31 2.06 14.24
N GLY A 398 -3.68 1.36 13.15
CA GLY A 398 -4.03 2.01 11.89
C GLY A 398 -5.29 2.86 11.97
N ILE A 399 -6.32 2.36 12.66
CA ILE A 399 -7.57 3.11 12.91
C ILE A 399 -7.28 4.31 13.82
N ALA A 400 -6.55 4.10 14.92
CA ALA A 400 -6.14 5.16 15.84
C ALA A 400 -5.38 6.27 15.11
N SER A 401 -4.48 5.89 14.19
CA SER A 401 -3.72 6.83 13.38
C SER A 401 -4.61 7.72 12.50
N MET A 402 -5.67 7.19 11.90
CA MET A 402 -6.66 8.00 11.17
C MET A 402 -7.41 8.95 12.12
N LEU A 403 -7.83 8.46 13.28
CA LEU A 403 -8.59 9.26 14.26
C LEU A 403 -7.78 10.42 14.85
N ARG A 404 -6.45 10.28 14.97
CA ARG A 404 -5.55 11.37 15.40
C ARG A 404 -5.56 12.59 14.48
N GLN A 405 -5.98 12.41 13.23
CA GLN A 405 -5.94 13.46 12.21
C GLN A 405 -7.24 14.25 12.11
N ARG A 406 -8.22 13.98 12.98
CA ARG A 406 -9.52 14.66 13.00
C ARG A 406 -9.51 15.98 13.77
#